data_AF-A0A3L6FI52-F1
#
_entry.id   AF-A0A3L6FI52-F1
#
_cell.length_a   1.000
_cell.length_b   1.000
_cell.length_c   1.000
_cell.angle_alpha   90.00
_cell.angle_beta   90.00
_cell.angle_gamma   90.00
#
_symmetry.space_group_name_H-M   'P 1'
#
loop_
_entity.id
_entity.type
_entity.pdbx_description
1 polymer ?
#
loop_
_entity_poly.entity_id
_entity_poly.type
_entity_poly.pdbx_seq_one_letter_code
_entity_poly.pdbx_strand_id
1 'polypeptide(L)'
;MGTFPSISKRQESLFLSCRPQNSSSDSLRSYATTNGSLHDTDRVDYMKTHISSTLAALRNGANVKGYFAWCFLDVFEYLSGFMSQYGLYRVDFEDEALPRQARLSARWYSKFLENKGIHVEGELDDAGSHVEQ
;
A
#
# COMPACT_ATOMS: atom_id res chain seq x y z
N MET A 1 1.60 45.00 -23.97
CA MET A 1 2.05 43.60 -24.08
C MET A 1 2.77 43.23 -22.80
N GLY A 2 2.04 42.67 -21.83
CA GLY A 2 2.63 42.20 -20.57
C GLY A 2 2.80 40.68 -20.65
N THR A 3 4.04 40.22 -20.64
CA THR A 3 4.40 38.80 -20.53
C THR A 3 4.09 38.32 -19.10
N PHE A 4 3.22 37.33 -19.00
CA PHE A 4 2.97 36.60 -17.75
C PHE A 4 4.27 35.90 -17.29
N PRO A 5 4.61 35.93 -15.99
CA PRO A 5 5.70 35.11 -15.49
C PRO A 5 5.31 33.63 -15.58
N SER A 6 6.20 32.84 -16.18
CA SER A 6 6.13 31.37 -16.20
C SER A 6 6.01 30.85 -14.76
N ILE A 7 4.89 30.21 -14.46
CA ILE A 7 4.69 29.49 -13.20
C ILE A 7 5.72 28.36 -13.19
N SER A 8 6.80 28.58 -12.45
CA SER A 8 7.72 27.54 -12.00
C SER A 8 6.89 26.44 -11.36
N LYS A 9 6.69 25.33 -12.09
CA LYS A 9 6.05 24.12 -11.58
C LYS A 9 6.84 23.67 -10.36
N ARG A 10 6.31 23.92 -9.16
CA ARG A 10 6.91 23.48 -7.89
C ARG A 10 7.20 21.99 -7.98
N GLN A 11 8.32 21.59 -7.38
CA GLN A 11 8.62 20.19 -7.10
C GLN A 11 7.56 19.70 -6.10
N GLU A 12 6.45 19.18 -6.61
CA GLU A 12 5.45 18.51 -5.78
C GLU A 12 5.98 17.10 -5.50
N SER A 13 6.71 16.96 -4.40
CA SER A 13 6.90 15.64 -3.79
C SER A 13 5.54 15.20 -3.27
N LEU A 14 4.77 14.45 -4.08
CA LEU A 14 3.51 13.87 -3.64
C LEU A 14 3.79 12.76 -2.61
N PHE A 15 3.77 13.14 -1.33
CA PHE A 15 3.55 12.21 -0.24
C PHE A 15 2.05 11.95 -0.18
N LEU A 16 1.62 10.73 -0.51
CA LEU A 16 0.21 10.40 -0.50
C LEU A 16 -0.07 9.31 0.54
N SER A 17 -0.91 9.67 1.50
CA SER A 17 -1.35 8.79 2.59
C SER A 17 -2.23 7.68 2.02
N CYS A 18 -1.85 6.41 2.23
CA CYS A 18 -2.76 5.29 2.01
C CYS A 18 -4.01 5.46 2.87
N ARG A 19 -5.17 5.00 2.39
CA ARG A 19 -6.35 4.95 3.25
C ARG A 19 -6.12 3.98 4.41
N PRO A 20 -6.57 4.32 5.64
CA PRO A 20 -6.60 3.37 6.74
C PRO A 20 -7.57 2.24 6.40
N GLN A 21 -7.13 1.01 6.63
CA GLN A 21 -8.03 -0.14 6.60
C GLN A 21 -8.69 -0.25 7.97
N ASN A 22 -9.96 0.12 8.07
CA ASN A 22 -10.75 -0.14 9.26
C ASN A 22 -11.47 -1.48 9.04
N SER A 23 -11.18 -2.48 9.86
CA SER A 23 -12.02 -3.67 9.93
C SER A 23 -13.42 -3.23 10.40
N SER A 24 -14.41 -3.35 9.54
CA SER A 24 -15.81 -3.13 9.86
C SER A 24 -16.18 -3.89 11.14
N SER A 25 -16.92 -3.20 12.00
CA SER A 25 -17.58 -3.66 13.22
C SER A 25 -17.90 -5.17 13.23
N ASP A 26 -17.23 -5.94 14.08
CA ASP A 26 -17.91 -7.01 14.77
C ASP A 26 -17.31 -7.29 16.14
N SER A 27 -18.21 -7.32 17.12
CA SER A 27 -17.94 -7.56 18.52
C SER A 27 -17.64 -9.04 18.68
N LEU A 28 -16.39 -9.37 19.00
CA LEU A 28 -15.94 -10.42 19.92
C LEU A 28 -14.48 -10.75 19.57
N ARG A 29 -13.63 -10.56 20.57
CA ARG A 29 -12.20 -10.89 20.61
C ARG A 29 -12.02 -12.39 20.39
N SER A 30 -12.03 -12.78 19.12
CA SER A 30 -11.84 -14.14 18.63
C SER A 30 -10.49 -14.19 17.94
N TYR A 31 -9.63 -15.09 18.40
CA TYR A 31 -8.33 -15.47 17.85
C TYR A 31 -8.53 -16.09 16.44
N ALA A 32 -9.00 -15.29 15.49
CA ALA A 32 -9.20 -15.68 14.11
C ALA A 32 -8.03 -15.13 13.30
N THR A 33 -7.11 -16.03 12.98
CA THR A 33 -6.12 -15.97 11.90
C THR A 33 -6.31 -14.80 10.94
N THR A 34 -5.38 -13.85 11.07
CA THR A 34 -5.26 -12.52 10.46
C THR A 34 -5.17 -12.51 8.93
N ASN A 35 -5.94 -13.30 8.19
CA ASN A 35 -5.91 -13.27 6.72
C ASN A 35 -6.62 -12.04 6.15
N GLY A 36 -7.71 -11.57 6.78
CA GLY A 36 -8.44 -10.39 6.29
C GLY A 36 -7.62 -9.09 6.29
N SER A 37 -6.73 -8.89 7.26
CA SER A 37 -5.84 -7.71 7.34
C SER A 37 -4.68 -7.77 6.34
N LEU A 38 -4.31 -8.96 5.87
CA LEU A 38 -3.21 -9.15 4.92
C LEU A 38 -3.66 -9.05 3.45
N HIS A 39 -4.94 -9.27 3.16
CA HIS A 39 -5.53 -9.13 1.82
C HIS A 39 -6.10 -7.73 1.57
N ASP A 40 -5.23 -6.72 1.48
CA ASP A 40 -5.58 -5.31 1.30
C ASP A 40 -5.73 -4.89 -0.17
N THR A 41 -6.66 -5.52 -0.89
CA THR A 41 -6.91 -5.25 -2.33
C THR A 41 -7.22 -3.78 -2.62
N ASP A 42 -7.99 -3.11 -1.76
CA ASP A 42 -8.31 -1.69 -1.95
C ASP A 42 -7.07 -0.80 -1.94
N ARG A 43 -6.05 -1.18 -1.16
CA ARG A 43 -4.77 -0.47 -1.13
C ARG A 43 -3.99 -0.67 -2.42
N VAL A 44 -3.99 -1.89 -2.95
CA VAL A 44 -3.39 -2.19 -4.26
C VAL A 44 -4.03 -1.31 -5.34
N ASP A 45 -5.35 -1.25 -5.39
CA ASP A 45 -6.06 -0.48 -6.42
C ASP A 45 -5.89 1.03 -6.23
N TYR A 46 -5.81 1.49 -4.98
CA TYR A 46 -5.43 2.85 -4.66
C TYR A 46 -4.03 3.18 -5.19
N MET A 47 -3.02 2.36 -4.92
CA MET A 47 -1.65 2.59 -5.39
C MET A 47 -1.56 2.57 -6.91
N LYS A 48 -2.18 1.59 -7.58
CA LYS A 48 -2.27 1.52 -9.06
C LYS A 48 -2.80 2.83 -9.65
N THR A 49 -3.93 3.30 -9.12
CA THR A 49 -4.59 4.50 -9.61
C THR A 49 -3.71 5.73 -9.43
N HIS A 50 -3.08 5.89 -8.26
CA HIS A 50 -2.25 7.06 -7.98
C HIS A 50 -0.92 7.06 -8.72
N ILE A 51 -0.27 5.91 -8.86
CA ILE A 51 0.93 5.76 -9.69
C ILE A 51 0.61 6.09 -11.14
N SER A 52 -0.53 5.61 -11.66
CA SER A 52 -0.98 5.92 -13.03
C SER A 52 -1.25 7.42 -13.24
N SER A 53 -1.94 8.06 -12.30
CA SER A 53 -2.18 9.51 -12.32
C SER A 53 -0.90 10.32 -12.21
N THR A 54 0.05 9.89 -11.38
CA THR A 54 1.38 10.51 -11.25
C THR A 54 2.16 10.42 -12.56
N LEU A 55 2.10 9.26 -13.22
CA LEU A 55 2.71 9.07 -14.54
C LEU A 55 2.06 9.96 -15.62
N ALA A 56 0.74 10.12 -15.58
CA ALA A 56 0.03 11.04 -16.48
C ALA A 56 0.46 12.50 -16.25
N ALA A 57 0.59 12.93 -14.99
CA ALA A 57 1.08 14.26 -14.65
C ALA A 57 2.52 14.49 -15.13
N LEU A 58 3.41 13.50 -14.93
CA LEU A 58 4.78 13.52 -15.43
C LEU A 58 4.81 13.70 -16.97
N ARG A 59 3.98 12.94 -17.70
CA ARG A 59 3.84 13.06 -19.17
C ARG A 59 3.31 14.42 -19.61
N ASN A 60 2.48 15.06 -18.80
CA ASN A 60 1.98 16.43 -19.00
C ASN A 60 2.99 17.51 -18.56
N GLY A 61 4.25 17.12 -18.32
CA GLY A 61 5.36 18.00 -18.01
C GLY A 61 5.40 18.48 -16.56
N ALA A 62 4.75 17.78 -15.62
CA ALA A 62 5.02 17.97 -14.20
C ALA A 62 6.43 17.43 -13.87
N ASN A 63 7.18 18.11 -13.01
CA ASN A 63 8.52 17.69 -12.63
C ASN A 63 8.45 16.71 -11.45
N VAL A 64 8.12 15.45 -11.73
CA VAL A 64 8.06 14.38 -10.72
C VAL A 64 9.38 13.60 -10.71
N LYS A 65 9.95 13.38 -9.53
CA LYS A 65 11.21 12.65 -9.34
C LYS A 65 11.05 11.26 -8.71
N GLY A 66 9.91 11.00 -8.08
CA GLY A 66 9.66 9.73 -7.42
C GLY A 66 8.27 9.66 -6.81
N TYR A 67 7.93 8.46 -6.34
CA TYR A 67 6.71 8.14 -5.62
C TYR A 67 7.10 7.39 -4.36
N PHE A 68 6.62 7.84 -3.20
CA PHE A 68 6.87 7.20 -1.91
C PHE A 68 5.54 6.83 -1.27
N ALA A 69 5.35 5.53 -1.01
CA ALA A 69 4.17 5.03 -0.32
C ALA A 69 4.27 5.33 1.19
N TRP A 70 3.26 5.98 1.75
CA TRP A 70 3.06 6.05 3.19
C TRP A 70 2.18 4.86 3.62
N CYS A 71 2.71 3.86 4.32
CA CYS A 71 4.07 3.72 4.84
C CYS A 71 4.59 2.29 4.69
N PHE A 72 5.88 2.08 4.95
CA PHE A 72 6.48 0.74 4.80
C PHE A 72 5.98 -0.23 5.88
N LEU A 73 5.99 0.19 7.14
CA LEU A 73 5.47 -0.56 8.30
C LEU A 73 4.26 0.16 8.89
N ASP A 74 3.39 -0.56 9.59
CA ASP A 74 2.42 0.09 10.47
C ASP A 74 3.15 0.97 11.49
N VAL A 75 2.69 2.21 11.64
CA VAL A 75 3.26 3.21 12.54
C VAL A 75 2.19 3.68 13.51
N PHE A 76 2.64 4.34 14.59
CA PHE A 76 1.75 5.10 15.45
C PHE A 76 1.25 6.34 14.70
N GLU A 77 -0.07 6.49 14.61
CA GLU A 77 -0.69 7.64 13.97
C GLU A 77 -1.29 8.56 15.03
N TYR A 78 -0.93 9.84 15.00
CA TYR A 78 -1.22 10.78 16.10
C TYR A 78 -2.72 10.86 16.45
N LEU A 79 -3.59 10.75 15.44
CA LEU A 79 -5.04 10.91 15.60
C LEU A 79 -5.78 9.60 15.90
N SER A 80 -5.18 8.45 15.63
CA SER A 80 -5.86 7.14 15.73
C SER A 80 -5.07 6.07 16.48
N GLY A 81 -3.89 6.41 16.98
CA GLY A 81 -2.99 5.48 17.66
C GLY A 81 -2.57 4.32 16.78
N PHE A 82 -2.46 3.13 17.37
CA PHE A 82 -2.15 1.88 16.68
C PHE A 82 -3.37 1.20 16.04
N MET A 83 -4.56 1.79 16.16
CA MET A 83 -5.79 1.21 15.61
C MET A 83 -5.84 1.32 14.08
N SER A 84 -5.17 2.31 13.51
CA SER A 84 -5.09 2.47 12.06
C SER A 84 -3.80 1.87 11.51
N GLN A 85 -3.97 0.95 10.57
CA GLN A 85 -2.86 0.23 9.95
C GLN A 85 -2.68 0.70 8.51
N TYR A 86 -1.62 1.48 8.27
CA TYR A 86 -1.31 2.09 6.97
C TYR A 86 -0.18 1.38 6.20
N GLY A 87 0.60 0.56 6.90
CA GLY A 87 1.83 -0.02 6.39
C GLY A 87 1.61 -1.03 5.26
N LEU A 88 2.58 -1.17 4.37
CA LEU A 88 2.66 -2.33 3.48
C LEU A 88 2.91 -3.62 4.29
N TYR A 89 3.56 -3.50 5.45
CA TYR A 89 3.75 -4.58 6.41
C TYR A 89 2.92 -4.33 7.67
N ARG A 90 2.16 -5.35 8.07
CA ARG A 90 1.51 -5.39 9.37
C ARG A 90 2.56 -5.60 10.45
N VAL A 91 2.47 -4.82 11.53
CA VAL A 91 3.24 -5.06 12.76
C VAL A 91 2.26 -5.54 13.83
N ASP A 92 2.56 -6.66 14.49
CA ASP A 92 1.78 -7.08 15.65
C ASP A 92 2.30 -6.38 16.90
N PHE A 93 1.57 -5.36 17.37
CA PHE A 93 1.96 -4.57 18.55
C PHE A 93 1.59 -5.25 19.87
N GLU A 94 0.80 -6.32 19.84
CA GLU A 94 0.42 -7.08 21.05
C GLU A 94 1.48 -8.12 21.43
N ASP A 95 2.33 -8.51 20.49
CA ASP A 95 3.46 -9.42 20.70
C ASP A 95 4.75 -8.61 20.96
N GLU A 96 5.45 -8.93 22.05
CA GLU A 96 6.72 -8.30 22.44
C GLU A 96 7.80 -8.46 21.35
N ALA A 97 7.75 -9.54 20.56
CA ALA A 97 8.67 -9.77 19.44
C ALA A 97 8.41 -8.85 18.24
N LEU A 98 7.26 -8.15 18.19
CA LEU A 98 6.83 -7.26 17.11
C LEU A 98 7.00 -7.90 15.72
N PRO A 99 6.42 -9.08 15.46
CA PRO A 99 6.55 -9.75 14.17
C PRO A 99 5.97 -8.88 13.06
N ARG A 100 6.66 -8.87 11.90
CA ARG A 100 6.22 -8.14 10.69
C ARG A 100 5.72 -9.11 9.65
N GLN A 101 4.55 -8.83 9.08
CA GLN A 101 3.91 -9.65 8.06
C GLN A 101 3.63 -8.82 6.80
N ALA A 102 4.11 -9.29 5.66
CA ALA A 102 3.87 -8.62 4.37
C ALA A 102 2.40 -8.74 3.97
N ARG A 103 1.75 -7.61 3.68
CA ARG A 103 0.41 -7.58 3.08
C ARG A 103 0.47 -7.84 1.58
N LEU A 104 -0.69 -8.06 0.96
CA LEU A 104 -0.83 -8.22 -0.48
C LEU A 104 -0.25 -7.03 -1.23
N SER A 105 -0.51 -5.81 -0.75
CA SER A 105 0.06 -4.57 -1.29
C SER A 105 1.59 -4.55 -1.31
N ALA A 106 2.26 -5.08 -0.29
CA ALA A 106 3.73 -5.19 -0.27
C ALA A 106 4.23 -6.11 -1.40
N ARG A 107 3.61 -7.29 -1.54
CA ARG A 107 3.98 -8.26 -2.58
C ARG A 107 3.71 -7.69 -3.97
N TRP A 108 2.56 -7.06 -4.15
CA TRP A 108 2.20 -6.37 -5.38
C TRP A 108 3.20 -5.27 -5.71
N TYR A 109 3.54 -4.41 -4.75
CA TYR A 109 4.46 -3.30 -4.97
C TYR A 109 5.87 -3.78 -5.31
N SER A 110 6.35 -4.87 -4.69
CA SER A 110 7.61 -5.53 -5.06
C SER A 110 7.58 -6.03 -6.51
N LYS A 111 6.53 -6.78 -6.89
CA LYS A 111 6.36 -7.28 -8.27
C LYS A 111 6.30 -6.12 -9.28
N PHE A 112 5.63 -5.03 -8.93
CA PHE A 112 5.55 -3.81 -9.75
C PHE A 112 6.93 -3.16 -9.97
N LEU A 113 7.72 -3.02 -8.91
CA LEU A 113 9.07 -2.43 -8.98
C LEU A 113 10.08 -3.29 -9.77
N GLU A 114 9.90 -4.61 -9.75
CA GLU A 114 10.71 -5.55 -10.54
C GLU A 114 10.43 -5.48 -12.06
N ASN A 115 9.52 -4.60 -12.50
CA ASN A 115 9.09 -4.45 -13.90
C ASN A 115 8.54 -5.75 -14.51
N LYS A 116 8.11 -6.70 -13.67
CA LYS A 116 7.29 -7.84 -14.05
C LYS A 116 5.86 -7.31 -14.11
N GLY A 117 5.37 -6.99 -15.30
CA GLY A 117 3.97 -6.61 -15.51
C GLY A 117 3.05 -7.61 -14.79
N ILE A 118 2.20 -7.12 -13.90
CA ILE A 118 1.36 -7.98 -13.06
C ILE A 118 0.17 -8.44 -13.90
N HIS A 119 0.26 -9.65 -14.46
CA HIS A 119 -0.92 -10.40 -14.84
C HIS A 119 -1.62 -10.85 -13.55
N VAL A 120 -2.77 -10.25 -13.26
CA VAL A 120 -3.66 -10.70 -12.19
C VAL A 120 -4.52 -11.83 -12.74
N GLU A 121 -3.95 -13.03 -12.88
CA GLU A 121 -4.73 -14.25 -13.03
C GLU A 121 -4.32 -15.25 -11.94
N GLY A 122 -5.30 -15.57 -11.08
CA GLY A 122 -5.42 -16.79 -10.29
C GLY A 122 -4.19 -17.30 -9.53
N GLU A 123 -3.93 -16.78 -8.34
CA GLU A 123 -3.05 -17.42 -7.34
C GLU A 123 -3.92 -18.06 -6.23
N LEU A 124 -4.88 -18.92 -6.62
CA LEU A 124 -5.74 -19.67 -5.69
C LEU A 124 -5.58 -21.20 -5.70
N ASP A 125 -4.74 -21.78 -6.57
CA ASP A 125 -4.79 -23.24 -6.78
C ASP A 125 -3.58 -24.05 -6.26
N ASP A 126 -2.54 -23.43 -5.67
CA ASP A 126 -1.28 -24.16 -5.39
C ASP A 126 -1.01 -24.54 -3.92
N ALA A 127 -2.02 -24.44 -3.05
CA ALA A 127 -1.91 -24.87 -1.64
C ALA A 127 -2.32 -26.34 -1.40
N GLY A 128 -2.35 -27.16 -2.46
CA GLY A 128 -3.00 -28.47 -2.43
C GLY A 128 -2.23 -29.61 -3.08
N SER A 129 -0.91 -29.75 -2.89
CA SER A 129 -0.22 -30.97 -3.35
C SER A 129 1.18 -31.24 -2.76
N HIS A 130 1.38 -31.12 -1.44
CA HIS A 130 2.56 -31.75 -0.80
C HIS A 130 2.26 -32.29 0.61
N VAL A 131 1.47 -33.36 0.68
CA VAL A 131 1.57 -34.36 1.76
C VAL A 131 1.35 -35.74 1.14
N GLU A 132 2.43 -36.39 0.69
CA GLU A 132 2.56 -37.85 0.75
C GLU A 132 4.05 -38.23 0.65
N GLN A 133 4.63 -38.61 1.79
CA GLN A 133 5.63 -39.67 1.95
C GLN A 133 5.78 -39.99 3.44
#